data_AF-A0A6G1R398-F1
#
_entry.id   AF-A0A6G1R398-F1
#
_cell.length_a   1.000
_cell.length_b   1.000
_cell.length_c   1.000
_cell.angle_alpha   90.00
_cell.angle_beta   90.00
_cell.angle_gamma   90.00
#
_symmetry.space_group_name_H-M   'P 1'
#
loop_
_entity.id
_entity.type
_entity.pdbx_description
1 polymer ?
#
loop_
_entity_poly.entity_id
_entity_poly.type
_entity_poly.pdbx_seq_one_letter_code
_entity_poly.pdbx_strand_id
1 'polypeptide(L)'
;MALPSPKSVPVDLTRREELVPHDGNCFHFLSANVITIVERCMSSMQAGTQMIKLRGGSKGLVRFYYLDEHKSCIRWRPSRKNEKAKISIDSIQEVCEGKQSEIFQRHADGSFDPNCCFSIYYGDHMESLDLVSSSGEEARTWITGLKYLMAGISDEDSLSKRQRTRDQWLKQTFDEADKNGDGSLSISEVLQLMHKLNVNLPRQKVKQMFKEADTDDNQGTLGFDEFCAFYKMMSTRRDLYLLMLTYSNHKDYLDTDDLRRFLEVEQK
;
A
#
# COMPACT_ATOMS: atom_id res chain seq x y z
N MET A 1 54.86 9.64 54.88
CA MET A 1 54.87 9.56 53.41
C MET A 1 53.91 10.60 52.87
N ALA A 2 54.43 11.69 52.30
CA ALA A 2 53.66 12.67 51.54
C ALA A 2 54.62 13.26 50.50
N LEU A 3 54.35 12.99 49.22
CA LEU A 3 55.09 13.52 48.08
C LEU A 3 54.47 14.84 47.63
N PRO A 4 55.27 15.79 47.11
CA PRO A 4 54.81 17.14 46.79
C PRO A 4 54.12 17.22 45.43
N SER A 5 53.17 18.14 45.32
CA SER A 5 52.47 18.52 44.09
C SER A 5 53.42 19.15 43.05
N PRO A 6 53.35 18.78 41.77
CA PRO A 6 54.03 19.52 40.72
C PRO A 6 53.14 20.63 40.13
N LYS A 7 53.77 21.78 39.96
CA LYS A 7 53.28 23.00 39.31
C LYS A 7 53.09 22.79 37.81
N SER A 8 52.16 23.56 37.25
CA SER A 8 51.86 23.70 35.82
C SER A 8 53.05 24.21 35.00
N VAL A 9 53.26 23.59 33.84
CA VAL A 9 54.13 24.09 32.75
C VAL A 9 53.24 24.25 31.51
N PRO A 10 53.32 25.35 30.77
CA PRO A 10 52.46 25.60 29.61
C PRO A 10 52.98 24.82 28.41
N VAL A 11 52.09 24.16 27.66
CA VAL A 11 52.40 23.61 26.34
C VAL A 11 51.59 24.36 25.31
N ASP A 12 52.35 24.99 24.44
CA ASP A 12 51.99 25.82 23.30
C ASP A 12 51.18 25.07 22.25
N LEU A 13 50.26 25.80 21.63
CA LEU A 13 49.41 25.39 20.53
C LEU A 13 50.25 25.18 19.27
N THR A 14 50.25 23.97 18.72
CA THR A 14 50.10 23.77 17.27
C THR A 14 49.94 22.28 16.94
N ARG A 15 48.92 22.01 16.11
CA ARG A 15 48.63 20.74 15.41
C ARG A 15 48.19 19.54 16.25
N ARG A 16 46.88 19.48 16.51
CA ARG A 16 46.11 18.25 16.32
C ARG A 16 45.06 18.53 15.24
N GLU A 17 45.16 17.79 14.15
CA GLU A 17 44.17 17.77 13.08
C GLU A 17 42.82 17.35 13.68
N GLU A 18 41.86 18.27 13.67
CA GLU A 18 40.46 17.96 13.89
C GLU A 18 39.97 17.15 12.69
N LEU A 19 39.73 15.85 12.91
CA LEU A 19 38.87 15.07 12.03
C LEU A 19 37.43 15.55 12.26
N VAL A 20 37.04 16.56 11.48
CA VAL A 20 35.64 16.97 11.33
C VAL A 20 34.85 15.74 10.83
N PRO A 21 33.81 15.27 11.55
CA PRO A 21 32.92 14.26 11.00
C PRO A 21 32.20 14.88 9.81
N HIS A 22 32.45 14.34 8.62
CA HIS A 22 31.72 14.73 7.42
C HIS A 22 30.25 14.35 7.63
N ASP A 23 29.41 15.36 7.84
CA ASP A 23 27.96 15.25 7.81
C ASP A 23 27.53 14.69 6.45
N GLY A 24 26.97 13.47 6.49
CA GLY A 24 26.49 12.77 5.30
C GLY A 24 26.03 11.34 5.58
N ASN A 25 26.56 10.69 6.62
CA ASN A 25 26.28 9.26 6.87
C ASN A 25 25.24 8.96 7.96
N CYS A 26 24.77 9.95 8.74
CA CYS A 26 23.81 9.70 9.82
C CYS A 26 22.37 9.49 9.29
N PHE A 27 22.01 10.15 8.18
CA PHE A 27 20.68 10.02 7.57
C PHE A 27 20.45 8.67 6.88
N HIS A 28 21.49 8.09 6.25
CA HIS A 28 21.41 6.78 5.58
C HIS A 28 21.31 5.61 6.58
N PHE A 29 21.93 5.74 7.76
CA PHE A 29 21.89 4.68 8.78
C PHE A 29 20.55 4.63 9.53
N LEU A 30 19.91 5.79 9.73
CA LEU A 30 18.57 5.86 10.33
C LEU A 30 17.48 5.39 9.35
N SER A 31 17.59 5.70 8.06
CA SER A 31 16.60 5.26 7.05
C SER A 31 16.62 3.74 6.81
N ALA A 32 17.80 3.12 6.73
CA ALA A 32 17.92 1.68 6.49
C ALA A 32 17.32 0.83 7.64
N ASN A 33 17.55 1.26 8.89
CA ASN A 33 17.00 0.57 10.06
C ASN A 33 15.47 0.70 10.14
N VAL A 34 14.93 1.86 9.81
CA VAL A 34 13.46 2.06 9.75
C VAL A 34 12.83 1.22 8.63
N ILE A 35 13.45 1.17 7.44
CA ILE A 35 12.97 0.33 6.33
C ILE A 35 12.94 -1.15 6.74
N THR A 36 14.01 -1.65 7.38
CA THR A 36 14.09 -3.06 7.81
C THR A 36 13.03 -3.40 8.87
N ILE A 37 12.75 -2.47 9.80
CA ILE A 37 11.70 -2.66 10.81
C ILE A 37 10.33 -2.76 10.12
N VAL A 38 10.05 -1.87 9.18
CA VAL A 38 8.75 -1.85 8.52
C VAL A 38 8.55 -3.06 7.60
N GLU A 39 9.58 -3.48 6.86
CA GLU A 39 9.52 -4.71 6.06
C GLU A 39 9.16 -5.93 6.92
N ARG A 40 9.80 -6.06 8.09
CA ARG A 40 9.45 -7.09 9.07
C ARG A 40 8.00 -6.97 9.52
N CYS A 41 7.53 -5.75 9.81
CA CYS A 41 6.12 -5.55 10.16
C CYS A 41 5.18 -6.00 9.05
N MET A 42 5.45 -5.65 7.78
CA MET A 42 4.63 -6.06 6.64
C MET A 42 4.58 -7.59 6.52
N SER A 43 5.74 -8.24 6.57
CA SER A 43 5.81 -9.71 6.49
C SER A 43 5.06 -10.39 7.63
N SER A 44 5.21 -9.89 8.86
CA SER A 44 4.48 -10.41 10.02
C SER A 44 2.97 -10.19 9.90
N MET A 45 2.53 -9.02 9.43
CA MET A 45 1.11 -8.73 9.22
C MET A 45 0.51 -9.60 8.10
N GLN A 46 1.28 -9.90 7.04
CA GLN A 46 0.83 -10.80 5.96
C GLN A 46 0.79 -12.26 6.40
N ALA A 47 1.75 -12.71 7.21
CA ALA A 47 1.72 -14.02 7.86
C ALA A 47 0.48 -14.15 8.76
N GLY A 48 0.10 -13.04 9.41
CA GLY A 48 -1.13 -12.90 10.18
C GLY A 48 -0.97 -13.17 11.68
N THR A 49 -1.96 -12.74 12.46
CA THR A 49 -1.93 -12.77 13.93
C THR A 49 -3.31 -13.10 14.49
N GLN A 50 -3.36 -13.96 15.50
CA GLN A 50 -4.59 -14.19 16.26
C GLN A 50 -4.79 -13.07 17.27
N MET A 51 -5.91 -12.36 17.17
CA MET A 51 -6.26 -11.26 18.07
C MET A 51 -7.72 -11.36 18.50
N ILE A 52 -8.03 -10.76 19.64
CA ILE A 52 -9.38 -10.68 20.17
C ILE A 52 -10.01 -9.39 19.67
N LYS A 53 -11.10 -9.50 18.92
CA LYS A 53 -11.97 -8.37 18.57
C LYS A 53 -12.92 -8.07 19.71
N LEU A 54 -12.88 -6.84 20.22
CA LEU A 54 -13.84 -6.38 21.20
C LEU A 54 -15.11 -5.82 20.53
N ARG A 55 -16.22 -5.89 21.28
CA ARG A 55 -17.50 -5.25 20.98
C ARG A 55 -18.11 -4.78 22.30
N GLY A 56 -18.96 -3.75 22.24
CA GLY A 56 -19.67 -3.28 23.43
C GLY A 56 -20.51 -4.39 24.07
N GLY A 57 -20.26 -4.67 25.36
CA GLY A 57 -21.11 -5.52 26.21
C GLY A 57 -21.01 -7.05 26.02
N SER A 58 -20.05 -7.58 25.25
CA SER A 58 -19.94 -9.03 25.01
C SER A 58 -18.51 -9.55 25.14
N LYS A 59 -18.36 -10.86 25.39
CA LYS A 59 -17.05 -11.55 25.36
C LYS A 59 -16.39 -11.34 24.01
N GLY A 60 -15.11 -10.98 24.02
CA GLY A 60 -14.33 -10.75 22.81
C GLY A 60 -14.30 -11.95 21.87
N LEU A 61 -14.14 -11.69 20.57
CA LEU A 61 -14.14 -12.70 19.53
C LEU A 61 -12.71 -12.93 19.01
N VAL A 62 -12.17 -14.12 19.23
CA VAL A 62 -10.86 -14.50 18.65
C VAL A 62 -10.97 -14.60 17.13
N ARG A 63 -10.10 -13.90 16.41
CA ARG A 63 -10.01 -13.88 14.95
C ARG A 63 -8.55 -13.87 14.51
N PHE A 64 -8.29 -14.46 13.37
CA PHE A 64 -7.01 -14.40 12.68
C PHE A 64 -7.04 -13.23 11.70
N TYR A 65 -6.27 -12.19 11.97
CA TYR A 65 -6.13 -11.00 11.15
C TYR A 65 -4.88 -11.09 10.28
N TYR A 66 -4.96 -10.61 9.05
CA TYR A 66 -3.81 -10.58 8.15
C TYR A 66 -3.95 -9.42 7.16
N LEU A 67 -2.81 -8.88 6.74
CA LEU A 67 -2.71 -7.98 5.60
C LEU A 67 -2.76 -8.81 4.32
N ASP A 68 -3.53 -8.37 3.32
CA ASP A 68 -3.57 -9.07 2.04
C ASP A 68 -2.23 -8.96 1.26
N GLU A 69 -2.11 -9.77 0.22
CA GLU A 69 -0.90 -9.82 -0.62
C GLU A 69 -0.54 -8.45 -1.21
N HIS A 70 -1.56 -7.66 -1.57
CA HIS A 70 -1.40 -6.34 -2.17
C HIS A 70 -1.24 -5.20 -1.16
N LYS A 71 -1.25 -5.47 0.15
CA LYS A 71 -1.17 -4.46 1.21
C LYS A 71 -2.25 -3.38 1.06
N SER A 72 -3.43 -3.78 0.58
CA SER A 72 -4.58 -2.94 0.28
C SER A 72 -5.66 -3.03 1.34
N CYS A 73 -5.73 -4.17 2.04
CA CYS A 73 -6.78 -4.45 3.00
C CYS A 73 -6.27 -5.24 4.21
N ILE A 74 -6.75 -4.90 5.39
CA ILE A 74 -6.73 -5.81 6.54
C ILE A 74 -7.91 -6.76 6.40
N ARG A 75 -7.69 -8.06 6.54
CA ARG A 75 -8.72 -9.10 6.45
C ARG A 75 -8.72 -9.96 7.71
N TRP A 76 -9.83 -10.65 7.97
CA TRP A 76 -9.90 -11.58 9.10
C TRP A 76 -10.79 -12.79 8.89
N ARG A 77 -10.45 -13.88 9.59
CA ARG A 77 -11.21 -15.14 9.61
C ARG A 77 -11.26 -15.74 11.02
N PRO A 78 -12.27 -16.56 11.36
CA PRO A 78 -13.48 -16.83 10.58
C PRO A 78 -14.43 -15.62 10.56
N SER A 79 -15.20 -15.46 9.49
CA SER A 79 -16.24 -14.43 9.39
C SER A 79 -17.46 -14.96 8.66
N ARG A 80 -18.65 -14.63 9.17
CA ARG A 80 -19.92 -14.93 8.47
C ARG A 80 -20.18 -14.01 7.27
N LYS A 81 -19.39 -12.94 7.13
CA LYS A 81 -19.57 -11.91 6.09
C LYS A 81 -18.66 -12.10 4.86
N ASN A 82 -18.02 -13.26 4.72
CA ASN A 82 -17.09 -13.64 3.64
C ASN A 82 -16.25 -12.47 3.09
N GLU A 83 -16.52 -12.00 1.87
CA GLU A 83 -15.79 -10.91 1.20
C GLU A 83 -15.80 -9.56 1.94
N LYS A 84 -16.84 -9.29 2.75
CA LYS A 84 -16.97 -8.07 3.55
C LYS A 84 -16.16 -8.11 4.84
N ALA A 85 -15.42 -9.19 5.11
CA ALA A 85 -14.54 -9.31 6.27
C ALA A 85 -13.19 -8.61 6.03
N LYS A 86 -13.24 -7.32 5.69
CA LYS A 86 -12.06 -6.51 5.37
C LYS A 86 -12.26 -5.03 5.75
N ILE A 87 -11.15 -4.34 5.97
CA ILE A 87 -11.07 -2.88 6.04
C ILE A 87 -10.04 -2.46 5.01
N SER A 88 -10.40 -1.53 4.11
CA SER A 88 -9.46 -0.95 3.16
C SER A 88 -8.47 -0.07 3.90
N ILE A 89 -7.18 -0.18 3.57
CA ILE A 89 -6.14 0.70 4.12
C ILE A 89 -6.48 2.17 3.84
N ASP A 90 -7.01 2.48 2.65
CA ASP A 90 -7.38 3.84 2.24
C ASP A 90 -8.57 4.40 3.04
N SER A 91 -9.35 3.53 3.69
CA SER A 91 -10.46 3.96 4.55
C SER A 91 -10.05 4.20 6.00
N ILE A 92 -8.80 3.85 6.39
CA ILE A 92 -8.33 4.04 7.76
C ILE A 92 -8.01 5.52 7.97
N GLN A 93 -8.67 6.12 8.96
CA GLN A 93 -8.44 7.51 9.34
C GLN A 93 -7.43 7.62 10.49
N GLU A 94 -7.46 6.68 11.44
CA GLU A 94 -6.60 6.72 12.62
C GLU A 94 -6.29 5.32 13.17
N VAL A 95 -5.10 5.16 13.75
CA VAL A 95 -4.72 3.97 14.53
C VAL A 95 -4.19 4.43 15.89
N CYS A 96 -4.93 4.10 16.95
CA CYS A 96 -4.64 4.50 18.32
C CYS A 96 -4.09 3.32 19.12
N GLU A 97 -3.02 3.58 19.88
CA GLU A 97 -2.44 2.62 20.81
C GLU A 97 -3.20 2.63 22.15
N GLY A 98 -3.23 1.48 22.82
CA GLY A 98 -3.79 1.35 24.14
C GLY A 98 -5.30 1.24 24.15
N LYS A 99 -5.90 1.74 25.23
CA LYS A 99 -7.31 1.57 25.58
C LYS A 99 -8.12 2.85 25.38
N GLN A 100 -7.86 3.58 24.30
CA GLN A 100 -8.39 4.93 24.12
C GLN A 100 -9.86 4.96 23.70
N SER A 101 -10.37 3.89 23.06
CA SER A 101 -11.75 3.86 22.57
C SER A 101 -12.80 3.68 23.67
N GLU A 102 -14.03 4.10 23.38
CA GLU A 102 -15.18 3.88 24.27
C GLU A 102 -15.43 2.39 24.56
N ILE A 103 -15.10 1.50 23.63
CA ILE A 103 -15.30 0.05 23.82
C ILE A 103 -14.35 -0.47 24.90
N PHE A 104 -13.10 -0.03 24.92
CA PHE A 104 -12.16 -0.38 25.98
C PHE A 104 -12.59 0.19 27.34
N GLN A 105 -13.13 1.42 27.37
CA GLN A 105 -13.61 2.06 28.61
C GLN A 105 -14.82 1.32 29.21
N ARG A 106 -15.69 0.76 28.37
CA ARG A 106 -16.89 0.00 28.80
C ARG A 106 -16.57 -1.45 29.22
N HIS A 107 -15.40 -1.98 28.87
CA HIS A 107 -14.93 -3.29 29.32
C HIS A 107 -14.38 -3.17 30.76
N ALA A 108 -15.28 -3.32 31.74
CA ALA A 108 -15.08 -3.00 33.15
C ALA A 108 -13.97 -3.77 33.89
N ASP A 109 -13.48 -4.90 33.35
CA ASP A 109 -12.50 -5.73 34.07
C ASP A 109 -11.05 -5.22 33.98
N GLY A 110 -10.76 -4.24 33.12
CA GLY A 110 -9.43 -3.61 33.06
C GLY A 110 -8.24 -4.54 32.76
N SER A 111 -8.47 -5.83 32.49
CA SER A 111 -7.47 -6.90 32.61
C SER A 111 -6.48 -7.01 31.45
N PHE A 112 -6.75 -6.34 30.33
CA PHE A 112 -5.84 -6.37 29.19
C PHE A 112 -4.63 -5.45 29.46
N ASP A 113 -3.43 -5.89 29.10
CA ASP A 113 -2.27 -5.00 29.09
C ASP A 113 -2.50 -3.91 28.02
N PRO A 114 -2.45 -2.60 28.36
CA PRO A 114 -2.58 -1.53 27.38
C PRO A 114 -1.59 -1.66 26.20
N ASN A 115 -0.40 -2.21 26.42
CA ASN A 115 0.58 -2.41 25.35
C ASN A 115 0.11 -3.44 24.30
N CYS A 116 -0.84 -4.31 24.64
CA CYS A 116 -1.43 -5.29 23.73
C CYS A 116 -2.71 -4.78 23.06
N CYS A 117 -3.16 -3.56 23.38
CA CYS A 117 -4.42 -2.99 22.91
C CYS A 117 -4.18 -1.94 21.83
N PHE A 118 -5.05 -1.91 20.83
CA PHE A 118 -5.12 -0.82 19.87
C PHE A 118 -6.48 -0.76 19.19
N SER A 119 -6.78 0.40 18.62
CA SER A 119 -8.03 0.68 17.89
C SER A 119 -7.72 1.20 16.50
N ILE A 120 -8.48 0.74 15.50
CA ILE A 120 -8.43 1.24 14.12
C ILE A 120 -9.74 1.97 13.84
N TYR A 121 -9.67 3.24 13.50
CA TYR A 121 -10.82 4.05 13.10
C TYR A 121 -10.85 4.18 11.59
N TYR A 122 -12.01 3.88 10.98
CA TYR A 122 -12.12 3.79 9.52
C TYR A 122 -13.51 4.18 9.00
N GLY A 123 -13.55 4.52 7.70
CA GLY A 123 -14.76 4.89 6.95
C GLY A 123 -15.32 6.25 7.36
N ASP A 124 -16.25 6.78 6.57
CA ASP A 124 -16.78 8.15 6.73
C ASP A 124 -17.54 8.38 8.05
N HIS A 125 -17.98 7.29 8.67
CA HIS A 125 -18.73 7.31 9.94
C HIS A 125 -17.87 7.02 11.17
N MET A 126 -16.54 6.99 11.04
CA MET A 126 -15.60 6.76 12.15
C MET A 126 -15.91 5.48 12.94
N GLU A 127 -16.13 4.37 12.22
CA GLU A 127 -16.28 3.07 12.85
C GLU A 127 -14.97 2.65 13.52
N SER A 128 -15.07 1.93 14.65
CA SER A 128 -13.90 1.40 15.37
C SER A 128 -13.78 -0.11 15.26
N LEU A 129 -12.54 -0.57 15.05
CA LEU A 129 -12.13 -1.95 15.26
C LEU A 129 -11.13 -2.00 16.42
N ASP A 130 -11.60 -2.49 17.57
CA ASP A 130 -10.79 -2.63 18.79
C ASP A 130 -10.23 -4.03 18.93
N LEU A 131 -8.91 -4.12 19.10
CA LEU A 131 -8.15 -5.36 19.08
C LEU A 131 -7.27 -5.51 20.30
N VAL A 132 -7.17 -6.76 20.78
CA VAL A 132 -6.21 -7.18 21.79
C VAL A 132 -5.35 -8.30 21.22
N SER A 133 -4.03 -8.06 21.12
CA SER A 133 -3.04 -9.05 20.71
C SER A 133 -2.59 -9.94 21.88
N SER A 134 -1.81 -10.98 21.59
CA SER A 134 -1.26 -11.84 22.64
C SER A 134 -0.04 -11.22 23.34
N SER A 135 0.65 -10.30 22.66
CA SER A 135 1.80 -9.56 23.19
C SER A 135 1.84 -8.12 22.71
N GLY A 136 2.53 -7.26 23.45
CA GLY A 136 2.75 -5.87 23.04
C GLY A 136 3.64 -5.74 21.80
N GLU A 137 4.47 -6.73 21.51
CA GLU A 137 5.25 -6.77 20.26
C GLU A 137 4.36 -6.94 19.04
N GLU A 138 3.36 -7.83 19.11
CA GLU A 138 2.37 -7.98 18.05
C GLU A 138 1.56 -6.69 17.85
N ALA A 139 1.09 -6.06 18.93
CA ALA A 139 0.36 -4.80 18.84
C ALA A 139 1.23 -3.71 18.19
N ARG A 140 2.46 -3.52 18.65
CA ARG A 140 3.40 -2.56 18.04
C ARG A 140 3.67 -2.86 16.58
N THR A 141 3.80 -4.12 16.20
CA THR A 141 4.00 -4.56 14.81
C THR A 141 2.84 -4.09 13.93
N TRP A 142 1.60 -4.34 14.36
CA TRP A 142 0.40 -3.92 13.64
C TRP A 142 0.24 -2.40 13.61
N ILE A 143 0.40 -1.71 14.74
CA ILE A 143 0.30 -0.24 14.82
C ILE A 143 1.32 0.41 13.90
N THR A 144 2.58 -0.04 13.93
CA THR A 144 3.67 0.52 13.12
C THR A 144 3.42 0.28 11.64
N GLY A 145 3.08 -0.95 11.25
CA GLY A 145 2.79 -1.26 9.85
C GLY A 145 1.58 -0.52 9.30
N LEU A 146 0.51 -0.38 10.09
CA LEU A 146 -0.67 0.38 9.65
C LEU A 146 -0.41 1.87 9.56
N LYS A 147 0.22 2.49 10.56
CA LYS A 147 0.60 3.91 10.50
C LYS A 147 1.51 4.20 9.31
N TYR A 148 2.40 3.27 8.98
CA TYR A 148 3.25 3.38 7.81
C TYR A 148 2.46 3.35 6.50
N LEU A 149 1.55 2.38 6.36
CA LEU A 149 0.68 2.27 5.18
C LEU A 149 -0.21 3.52 5.01
N MET A 150 -0.73 4.06 6.12
CA MET A 150 -1.52 5.30 6.13
C MET A 150 -0.71 6.53 5.78
N ALA A 151 0.52 6.64 6.31
CA ALA A 151 1.39 7.78 6.03
C ALA A 151 1.79 7.83 4.54
N GLY A 152 1.79 6.68 3.87
CA GLY A 152 2.23 6.59 2.47
C GLY A 152 3.72 6.89 2.29
N ILE A 153 4.52 6.85 3.38
CA ILE A 153 5.93 7.28 3.43
C ILE A 153 6.92 6.15 3.08
N SER A 154 6.46 4.95 2.71
CA SER A 154 7.14 4.24 1.62
C SER A 154 6.10 3.52 0.80
N ASP A 155 6.15 3.50 -0.49
CA ASP A 155 7.25 3.66 -1.41
C ASP A 155 6.68 4.63 -2.44
N GLU A 156 7.41 5.69 -2.79
CA GLU A 156 7.00 6.65 -3.84
C GLU A 156 6.63 5.94 -5.16
N ASP A 157 6.89 4.63 -5.27
CA ASP A 157 6.56 3.82 -6.43
C ASP A 157 6.05 2.40 -6.13
N SER A 158 5.42 2.11 -4.97
CA SER A 158 4.90 0.75 -4.73
C SER A 158 3.93 0.35 -5.84
N LEU A 159 4.20 -0.79 -6.50
CA LEU A 159 3.30 -1.41 -7.47
C LEU A 159 1.87 -1.49 -6.93
N SER A 160 1.73 -1.69 -5.62
CA SER A 160 0.46 -1.68 -4.90
C SER A 160 -0.29 -0.34 -4.99
N LYS A 161 0.38 0.80 -4.79
CA LYS A 161 -0.25 2.13 -4.93
C LYS A 161 -0.55 2.43 -6.39
N ARG A 162 0.38 2.14 -7.30
CA ARG A 162 0.14 2.28 -8.76
C ARG A 162 -1.02 1.40 -9.24
N GLN A 163 -1.09 0.17 -8.74
CA GLN A 163 -2.17 -0.76 -9.04
C GLN A 163 -3.51 -0.27 -8.48
N ARG A 164 -3.54 0.23 -7.24
CA ARG A 164 -4.75 0.83 -6.63
C ARG A 164 -5.21 2.08 -7.40
N THR A 165 -4.29 2.98 -7.74
CA THR A 165 -4.61 4.18 -8.54
C THR A 165 -5.12 3.79 -9.94
N ARG A 166 -4.53 2.76 -10.55
CA ARG A 166 -4.98 2.24 -11.84
C ARG A 166 -6.39 1.64 -11.74
N ASP A 167 -6.64 0.81 -10.73
CA ASP A 167 -7.93 0.12 -10.57
C ASP A 167 -9.04 1.11 -10.22
N GLN A 168 -8.74 2.10 -9.38
CA GLN A 168 -9.65 3.21 -9.07
C GLN A 168 -9.94 4.05 -10.32
N TRP A 169 -8.91 4.38 -11.10
CA TRP A 169 -9.09 5.14 -12.34
C TRP A 169 -9.88 4.34 -13.39
N LEU A 170 -9.64 3.03 -13.51
CA LEU A 170 -10.41 2.15 -14.39
C LEU A 170 -11.87 2.09 -13.96
N LYS A 171 -12.14 1.97 -12.66
CA LYS A 171 -13.49 1.96 -12.12
C LYS A 171 -14.22 3.27 -12.39
N GLN A 172 -13.59 4.41 -12.11
CA GLN A 172 -14.16 5.72 -12.43
C GLN A 172 -14.41 5.88 -13.94
N THR A 173 -13.47 5.43 -14.78
CA THR A 173 -13.60 5.51 -16.24
C THR A 173 -14.76 4.65 -16.75
N PHE A 174 -14.95 3.47 -16.16
CA PHE A 174 -16.09 2.60 -16.44
C PHE A 174 -17.40 3.28 -16.04
N ASP A 175 -17.49 3.76 -14.80
CA ASP A 175 -18.70 4.40 -14.26
C ASP A 175 -19.05 5.68 -15.04
N GLU A 176 -18.06 6.42 -15.56
CA GLU A 176 -18.29 7.57 -16.44
C GLU A 176 -18.71 7.19 -17.87
N ALA A 177 -18.33 6.00 -18.34
CA ALA A 177 -18.64 5.50 -19.67
C ALA A 177 -20.02 4.87 -19.75
N ASP A 178 -20.48 4.23 -18.67
CA ASP A 178 -21.82 3.66 -18.50
C ASP A 178 -22.85 4.81 -18.41
N LYS A 179 -23.46 5.15 -19.55
CA LYS A 179 -24.36 6.32 -19.65
C LYS A 179 -25.77 6.00 -19.22
N ASN A 180 -26.20 4.75 -19.43
CA ASN A 180 -27.54 4.31 -19.07
C ASN A 180 -27.60 3.79 -17.61
N GLY A 181 -26.45 3.56 -16.96
CA GLY A 181 -26.33 3.13 -15.58
C GLY A 181 -26.75 1.68 -15.36
N ASP A 182 -26.63 0.83 -16.40
CA ASP A 182 -27.05 -0.57 -16.33
C ASP A 182 -25.98 -1.49 -15.71
N GLY A 183 -24.81 -0.93 -15.39
CA GLY A 183 -23.70 -1.65 -14.77
C GLY A 183 -22.84 -2.42 -15.77
N SER A 184 -23.02 -2.18 -17.07
CA SER A 184 -22.28 -2.78 -18.17
C SER A 184 -21.99 -1.74 -19.27
N LEU A 185 -21.05 -2.03 -20.17
CA LEU A 185 -20.77 -1.15 -21.30
C LEU A 185 -21.22 -1.78 -22.61
N SER A 186 -22.12 -1.10 -23.30
CA SER A 186 -22.46 -1.42 -24.69
C SER A 186 -21.29 -1.07 -25.63
N ILE A 187 -21.27 -1.69 -26.81
CA ILE A 187 -20.29 -1.33 -27.86
C ILE A 187 -20.33 0.15 -28.24
N SER A 188 -21.49 0.81 -28.11
CA SER A 188 -21.66 2.24 -28.39
C SER A 188 -20.91 3.08 -27.36
N GLU A 189 -21.06 2.76 -26.08
CA GLU A 189 -20.38 3.46 -24.97
C GLU A 189 -18.87 3.24 -25.02
N VAL A 190 -18.43 2.02 -25.32
CA VAL A 190 -17.00 1.72 -25.53
C VAL A 190 -16.41 2.58 -26.67
N LEU A 191 -17.13 2.75 -27.78
CA LEU A 191 -16.66 3.58 -28.89
C LEU A 191 -16.59 5.08 -28.53
N GLN A 192 -17.54 5.57 -27.73
CA GLN A 192 -17.50 6.95 -27.21
C GLN A 192 -16.36 7.15 -26.23
N LEU A 193 -16.17 6.19 -25.32
CA LEU A 193 -15.05 6.18 -24.39
C LEU A 193 -13.72 6.20 -25.15
N MET A 194 -13.59 5.43 -26.23
CA MET A 194 -12.36 5.40 -27.03
C MET A 194 -12.01 6.77 -27.61
N HIS A 195 -13.01 7.50 -28.08
CA HIS A 195 -12.84 8.88 -28.53
C HIS A 195 -12.42 9.81 -27.39
N LYS A 196 -13.04 9.67 -26.20
CA LYS A 196 -12.70 10.48 -25.01
C LYS A 196 -11.27 10.22 -24.52
N LEU A 197 -10.80 8.98 -24.60
CA LEU A 197 -9.42 8.59 -24.23
C LEU A 197 -8.39 8.91 -25.32
N ASN A 198 -8.81 9.56 -26.42
CA ASN A 198 -7.94 9.97 -27.52
C ASN A 198 -7.17 8.80 -28.17
N VAL A 199 -7.76 7.59 -28.14
CA VAL A 199 -7.19 6.39 -28.75
C VAL A 199 -7.71 6.24 -30.17
N ASN A 200 -6.78 6.21 -31.12
CA ASN A 200 -7.11 6.10 -32.53
C ASN A 200 -6.99 4.64 -33.01
N LEU A 201 -8.08 3.88 -32.91
CA LEU A 201 -8.18 2.52 -33.43
C LEU A 201 -9.32 2.41 -34.46
N PRO A 202 -9.14 1.67 -35.56
CA PRO A 202 -10.23 1.40 -36.50
C PRO A 202 -11.43 0.77 -35.79
N ARG A 203 -12.65 1.23 -36.12
CA ARG A 203 -13.88 0.72 -35.50
C ARG A 203 -14.02 -0.81 -35.58
N GLN A 204 -13.56 -1.42 -36.68
CA GLN A 204 -13.53 -2.87 -36.82
C GLN A 204 -12.63 -3.55 -35.78
N LYS A 205 -11.47 -2.95 -35.47
CA LYS A 205 -10.55 -3.48 -34.47
C LYS A 205 -11.14 -3.37 -33.06
N VAL A 206 -11.79 -2.26 -32.75
CA VAL A 206 -12.50 -2.07 -31.47
C VAL A 206 -13.59 -3.14 -31.29
N LYS A 207 -14.42 -3.38 -32.33
CA LYS A 207 -15.45 -4.43 -32.30
C LYS A 207 -14.86 -5.83 -32.10
N GLN A 208 -13.72 -6.12 -32.75
CA GLN A 208 -13.03 -7.39 -32.56
C GLN A 208 -12.58 -7.55 -31.10
N MET A 209 -11.91 -6.55 -30.56
CA MET A 209 -11.40 -6.57 -29.18
C MET A 209 -12.51 -6.63 -28.15
N PHE A 210 -13.63 -5.97 -28.42
CA PHE A 210 -14.85 -6.07 -27.61
C PHE A 210 -15.31 -7.53 -27.54
N LYS A 211 -15.45 -8.19 -28.70
CA LYS A 211 -15.84 -9.60 -28.77
C LYS A 211 -14.82 -10.55 -28.12
N GLU A 212 -13.54 -10.20 -28.14
CA GLU A 212 -12.48 -10.96 -27.46
C GLU A 212 -12.53 -10.80 -25.92
N ALA A 213 -13.06 -9.67 -25.42
CA ALA A 213 -13.21 -9.40 -23.99
C ALA A 213 -14.54 -9.89 -23.39
N ASP A 214 -15.60 -9.88 -24.20
CA ASP A 214 -16.96 -10.33 -23.89
C ASP A 214 -17.00 -11.87 -23.79
N THR A 215 -16.76 -12.38 -22.58
CA THR A 215 -16.51 -13.80 -22.30
C THR A 215 -17.50 -14.41 -21.31
N ASP A 216 -18.35 -13.59 -20.70
CA ASP A 216 -19.39 -14.04 -19.78
C ASP A 216 -20.63 -14.59 -20.51
N ASP A 217 -21.62 -15.04 -19.74
CA ASP A 217 -22.87 -15.59 -20.29
C ASP A 217 -23.82 -14.49 -20.83
N ASN A 218 -23.57 -13.22 -20.51
CA ASN A 218 -24.40 -12.06 -20.88
C ASN A 218 -23.78 -11.27 -22.04
N GLN A 219 -23.65 -11.97 -23.16
CA GLN A 219 -23.02 -11.47 -24.37
C GLN A 219 -23.66 -10.19 -24.93
N GLY A 220 -22.82 -9.30 -25.47
CA GLY A 220 -23.21 -8.04 -26.12
C GLY A 220 -22.92 -6.79 -25.30
N THR A 221 -22.45 -6.95 -24.07
CA THR A 221 -22.06 -5.90 -23.13
C THR A 221 -20.78 -6.30 -22.41
N LEU A 222 -20.01 -5.34 -21.88
CA LEU A 222 -18.85 -5.65 -21.03
C LEU A 222 -19.17 -5.32 -19.57
N GLY A 223 -19.10 -6.33 -18.70
CA GLY A 223 -19.00 -6.11 -17.26
C GLY A 223 -17.67 -5.43 -16.88
N PHE A 224 -17.51 -5.04 -15.61
CA PHE A 224 -16.29 -4.33 -15.17
C PHE A 224 -15.00 -5.12 -15.39
N ASP A 225 -14.99 -6.43 -15.10
CA ASP A 225 -13.81 -7.28 -15.27
C ASP A 225 -13.44 -7.45 -16.76
N GLU A 226 -14.44 -7.58 -17.62
CA GLU A 226 -14.25 -7.67 -19.08
C GLU A 226 -13.79 -6.34 -19.66
N PHE A 227 -14.33 -5.22 -19.15
CA PHE A 227 -13.82 -3.90 -19.48
C PHE A 227 -12.35 -3.74 -19.11
N CYS A 228 -11.91 -4.25 -17.95
CA CYS A 228 -10.51 -4.23 -17.56
C CYS A 228 -9.63 -5.02 -18.55
N ALA A 229 -10.10 -6.19 -19.00
CA ALA A 229 -9.44 -6.98 -20.03
C ALA A 229 -9.38 -6.23 -21.38
N PHE A 230 -10.51 -5.66 -21.82
CA PHE A 230 -10.61 -4.83 -23.01
C PHE A 230 -9.61 -3.66 -22.96
N TYR A 231 -9.62 -2.91 -21.85
CA TYR A 231 -8.72 -1.77 -21.63
C TYR A 231 -7.25 -2.19 -21.71
N LYS A 232 -6.90 -3.33 -21.11
CA LYS A 232 -5.54 -3.89 -21.19
C LYS A 232 -5.15 -4.19 -22.63
N MET A 233 -6.04 -4.78 -23.43
CA MET A 233 -5.75 -5.09 -24.83
C MET A 233 -5.52 -3.83 -25.68
N MET A 234 -6.26 -2.74 -25.44
CA MET A 234 -6.12 -1.48 -26.19
C MET A 234 -4.95 -0.61 -25.73
N SER A 235 -4.62 -0.64 -24.44
CA SER A 235 -3.57 0.19 -23.85
C SER A 235 -2.18 -0.45 -23.95
N THR A 236 -2.11 -1.77 -24.21
CA THR A 236 -0.83 -2.46 -24.42
C THR A 236 -0.25 -2.09 -25.78
N ARG A 237 0.63 -1.09 -25.76
CA ARG A 237 1.43 -0.66 -26.90
C ARG A 237 2.58 -1.63 -27.14
N ARG A 238 2.47 -2.49 -28.16
CA ARG A 238 3.49 -3.49 -28.52
C ARG A 238 4.86 -2.85 -28.79
N ASP A 239 4.87 -1.69 -29.42
CA ASP A 239 6.08 -0.91 -29.68
C ASP A 239 6.77 -0.46 -28.38
N LEU A 240 6.01 0.04 -27.39
CA LEU A 240 6.55 0.37 -26.07
C LEU A 240 7.02 -0.86 -25.32
N TYR A 241 6.31 -1.99 -25.44
CA TYR A 241 6.73 -3.24 -24.82
C TYR A 241 8.06 -3.75 -25.39
N LEU A 242 8.26 -3.66 -26.71
CA LEU A 242 9.52 -4.02 -27.37
C LEU A 242 10.65 -3.07 -26.97
N LEU A 243 10.38 -1.77 -26.90
CA LEU A 243 11.33 -0.77 -26.37
C LEU A 243 11.72 -1.10 -24.93
N MET A 244 10.75 -1.41 -24.08
CA MET A 244 11.00 -1.82 -22.70
C MET A 244 11.93 -3.03 -22.65
N LEU A 245 11.61 -4.11 -23.38
CA LEU A 245 12.47 -5.30 -23.45
C LEU A 245 13.89 -5.01 -23.98
N THR A 246 14.00 -4.13 -24.97
CA THR A 246 15.27 -3.77 -25.62
C THR A 246 16.19 -3.04 -24.64
N TYR A 247 15.66 -2.08 -23.89
CA TYR A 247 16.46 -1.24 -23.00
C TYR A 247 16.59 -1.80 -21.58
N SER A 248 15.67 -2.66 -21.14
CA SER A 248 15.68 -3.28 -19.81
C SER A 248 16.56 -4.52 -19.69
N ASN A 249 17.18 -4.96 -20.79
CA ASN A 249 17.83 -6.28 -20.87
C ASN A 249 16.87 -7.41 -20.45
N HIS A 250 15.65 -7.40 -21.00
CA HIS A 250 14.58 -8.38 -20.73
C HIS A 250 13.98 -8.37 -19.32
N LYS A 251 14.26 -7.37 -18.48
CA LYS A 251 13.51 -7.13 -17.24
C LYS A 251 12.11 -6.58 -17.55
N ASP A 252 11.19 -6.75 -16.62
CA ASP A 252 9.84 -6.16 -16.65
C ASP A 252 9.80 -4.71 -16.12
N TYR A 253 10.95 -4.12 -15.78
CA TYR A 253 11.13 -2.73 -15.37
C TYR A 253 12.38 -2.11 -16.02
N LEU A 254 12.44 -0.78 -16.08
CA LEU A 254 13.66 -0.04 -16.42
C LEU A 254 14.24 0.56 -15.13
N ASP A 255 15.51 0.27 -14.85
CA ASP A 255 16.23 1.00 -13.81
C ASP A 255 16.76 2.34 -14.32
N THR A 256 17.42 3.11 -13.44
CA THR A 256 17.93 4.44 -13.77
C THR A 256 18.94 4.44 -14.92
N ASP A 257 19.75 3.38 -15.05
CA ASP A 257 20.75 3.29 -16.11
C ASP A 257 20.11 2.86 -17.43
N ASP A 258 19.14 1.96 -17.38
CA ASP A 258 18.35 1.55 -18.55
C ASP A 258 17.56 2.74 -19.13
N LEU A 259 16.95 3.56 -18.27
CA LEU A 259 16.23 4.77 -18.70
C LEU A 259 17.17 5.85 -19.25
N ARG A 260 18.34 6.08 -18.61
CA ARG A 260 19.36 7.01 -19.13
C ARG A 260 19.77 6.62 -20.55
N ARG A 261 20.06 5.33 -20.76
CA ARG A 261 20.45 4.79 -22.06
C ARG A 261 19.36 5.01 -23.12
N PHE A 262 18.10 4.77 -22.77
CA PHE A 262 16.97 5.04 -23.66
C PHE A 262 16.92 6.51 -24.09
N LEU A 263 17.02 7.45 -23.13
CA LEU A 263 16.95 8.89 -23.42
C LEU A 263 18.11 9.36 -24.31
N GLU A 264 19.33 8.87 -24.07
CA GLU A 264 20.52 9.26 -24.86
C GLU A 264 20.52 8.72 -26.29
N VAL A 265 19.93 7.53 -26.51
CA VAL A 265 19.97 6.84 -27.80
C VAL A 265 18.75 7.17 -28.67
N GLU A 266 17.54 7.14 -28.11
CA GLU A 266 16.28 7.20 -28.88
C GLU A 266 15.59 8.57 -28.88
N GLN A 267 15.90 9.47 -27.93
CA GLN A 267 15.17 10.73 -27.73
C GLN A 267 15.99 11.98 -28.04
N LYS A 268 16.88 11.90 -29.03
CA LYS A 268 17.67 13.05 -29.52
C LYS A 268 16.83 14.12 -30.20
#